data_AF-A0A7C4LBL5-F1
#
_entry.id   AF-A0A7C4LBL5-F1
#
_cell.length_a   1.000
_cell.length_b   1.000
_cell.length_c   1.000
_cell.angle_alpha   90.00
_cell.angle_beta   90.00
_cell.angle_gamma   90.00
#
_symmetry.space_group_name_H-M   'P 1'
#
loop_
_entity.id
_entity.type
_entity.pdbx_description
1 polymer ?
#
loop_
_entity_poly.entity_id
_entity_poly.type
_entity_poly.pdbx_seq_one_letter_code
_entity_poly.pdbx_strand_id
1 'polypeptide(L)'
;MITCDERIKVKDLARILVKAGSGGKGSVHFRHEKFAPKGGPDGGDGGKGGDVVLVADENVESLVEFNFRKRFEAKNGEQGYGKKMHGKDMPELVVRVPMGTVVWEIPPALADVDMRKREVFEKVLASRQMVMDMKENGQR
;
A
#
# COMPACT_ATOMS: atom_id res chain seq x y z
N MET A 1 -0.67 2.07 35.50
CA MET A 1 -2.14 2.09 35.38
C MET A 1 -2.53 3.17 34.37
N ILE A 2 -2.80 2.78 33.14
CA ILE A 2 -3.57 3.58 32.18
C ILE A 2 -4.73 2.65 31.82
N THR A 3 -5.89 2.92 32.39
CA THR A 3 -7.13 2.22 32.08
C THR A 3 -7.49 2.54 30.63
N CYS A 4 -7.22 1.61 29.72
CA CYS A 4 -7.82 1.67 28.39
C CYS A 4 -9.25 1.18 28.54
N ASP A 5 -10.16 2.14 28.46
CA ASP A 5 -11.60 2.10 28.70
C ASP A 5 -12.32 0.93 27.99
N GLU A 6 -13.27 0.31 28.69
CA GLU A 6 -14.05 -0.87 28.28
C GLU A 6 -15.10 -0.60 27.17
N ARG A 7 -14.89 0.39 26.29
CA ARG A 7 -15.78 0.66 25.15
C ARG A 7 -15.01 1.03 23.88
N ILE A 8 -14.44 0.01 23.23
CA ILE A 8 -14.05 0.12 21.82
C ILE A 8 -15.34 0.35 21.02
N LYS A 9 -15.59 1.58 20.54
CA LYS A 9 -16.71 1.84 19.64
C LYS A 9 -16.36 1.26 18.28
N VAL A 10 -17.27 0.48 17.70
CA VAL A 10 -17.11 -0.16 16.38
C VAL A 10 -16.82 0.84 15.25
N LYS A 11 -17.09 2.15 15.46
CA LYS A 11 -16.77 3.22 14.51
C LYS A 11 -15.27 3.55 14.40
N ASP A 12 -14.46 3.11 15.35
CA ASP A 12 -13.01 3.43 15.40
C ASP A 12 -12.14 2.34 14.73
N LEU A 13 -12.76 1.23 14.31
CA LEU A 13 -12.10 0.13 13.63
C LEU A 13 -12.43 0.16 12.14
N ALA A 14 -11.39 0.16 11.31
CA ALA A 14 -11.54 0.05 9.87
C ALA A 14 -10.63 -1.05 9.31
N ARG A 15 -11.06 -1.63 8.20
CA ARG A 15 -10.32 -2.67 7.48
C ARG A 15 -10.01 -2.17 6.09
N ILE A 16 -8.74 -2.21 5.76
CA ILE A 16 -8.24 -1.80 4.46
C ILE A 16 -7.44 -2.93 3.84
N LEU A 17 -7.65 -3.11 2.54
CA LEU A 17 -6.82 -3.93 1.67
C LEU A 17 -5.86 -2.98 0.98
N VAL A 18 -4.58 -3.11 1.31
CA VAL A 18 -3.52 -2.30 0.75
C VAL A 18 -2.72 -3.16 -0.22
N LYS A 19 -2.50 -2.65 -1.43
CA LYS A 19 -1.67 -3.29 -2.44
C LYS A 19 -0.70 -2.27 -3.03
N ALA A 20 0.59 -2.52 -2.85
CA ALA A 20 1.63 -1.75 -3.54
C ALA A 20 1.62 -2.03 -5.04
N GLY A 21 2.04 -1.04 -5.82
CA GLY A 21 2.17 -1.14 -7.25
C GLY A 21 3.27 -2.15 -7.60
N SER A 22 3.01 -2.99 -8.60
CA SER A 22 4.05 -3.85 -9.15
C SER A 22 5.01 -3.05 -10.02
N GLY A 23 6.29 -3.45 -10.03
CA GLY A 23 7.28 -2.90 -10.97
C GLY A 23 6.91 -3.19 -12.42
N GLY A 24 7.25 -2.27 -13.30
CA GLY A 24 7.07 -2.40 -14.74
C GLY A 24 7.95 -3.49 -15.32
N LYS A 25 7.55 -4.07 -16.45
CA LYS A 25 8.36 -5.06 -17.17
C LYS A 25 9.44 -4.36 -17.98
N GLY A 26 10.67 -4.89 -17.96
CA GLY A 26 11.70 -4.52 -18.92
C GLY A 26 11.33 -4.98 -20.32
N SER A 27 11.68 -4.18 -21.32
CA SER A 27 11.44 -4.51 -22.72
C SER A 27 12.67 -5.17 -23.33
N VAL A 28 12.47 -6.20 -24.15
CA VAL A 28 13.52 -6.78 -24.99
C VAL A 28 13.26 -6.30 -26.41
N HIS A 29 13.93 -5.22 -26.80
CA HIS A 29 13.81 -4.62 -28.11
C HIS A 29 15.17 -4.57 -28.81
N PHE A 30 15.17 -4.75 -30.13
CA PHE A 30 16.35 -4.65 -30.98
C PHE A 30 16.20 -3.49 -31.96
N ARG A 31 17.29 -2.77 -32.25
CA ARG A 31 17.25 -1.70 -33.24
C ARG A 31 17.13 -2.30 -34.64
N HIS A 32 16.18 -1.81 -35.42
CA HIS A 32 16.09 -2.10 -36.85
C HIS A 32 16.43 -0.84 -37.64
N GLU A 33 17.59 -0.85 -38.29
CA GLU A 33 18.04 0.21 -39.19
C GLU A 33 18.25 -0.36 -40.58
N LYS A 34 17.88 0.42 -41.61
CA LYS A 34 17.93 -0.02 -43.02
C LYS A 34 19.33 -0.48 -43.46
N PHE A 35 20.38 0.02 -42.82
CA PHE A 35 21.78 -0.27 -43.17
C PHE A 35 22.50 -1.19 -42.17
N ALA A 36 21.83 -1.63 -41.10
CA ALA A 36 22.42 -2.51 -40.08
C ALA A 36 21.52 -3.74 -39.86
N PRO A 37 21.87 -4.91 -40.43
CA PRO A 37 21.04 -6.11 -40.36
C PRO A 37 20.97 -6.74 -38.95
N LYS A 38 21.90 -6.37 -38.04
CA LYS A 38 21.88 -6.76 -36.63
C LYS A 38 22.05 -5.51 -35.76
N GLY A 39 20.96 -4.84 -35.42
CA GLY A 39 21.02 -3.76 -34.44
C GLY A 39 21.18 -4.31 -33.03
N GLY A 40 21.91 -3.57 -32.18
CA GLY A 40 22.12 -3.93 -30.78
C GLY A 40 20.81 -3.92 -29.96
N PRO A 41 20.85 -4.48 -28.74
CA PRO A 41 19.73 -4.41 -27.80
C PRO A 41 19.49 -2.97 -27.38
N ASP A 42 18.22 -2.59 -27.35
CA ASP A 42 17.76 -1.21 -27.20
C ASP A 42 16.45 -1.17 -26.40
N GLY A 43 16.20 -2.23 -25.65
CA GLY A 43 15.13 -2.28 -24.67
C GLY A 43 15.50 -1.47 -23.42
N GLY A 44 14.54 -0.71 -22.91
CA GLY A 44 14.63 -0.04 -21.61
C GLY A 44 14.09 -0.90 -20.47
N ASP A 45 14.47 -0.51 -19.25
CA ASP A 45 14.00 -1.12 -18.00
C ASP A 45 12.57 -0.68 -17.66
N GLY A 46 11.87 -1.49 -16.86
CA GLY A 46 10.57 -1.11 -16.31
C GLY A 46 10.69 -0.17 -15.11
N GLY A 47 9.74 0.76 -14.99
CA GLY A 47 9.71 1.72 -13.89
C GLY A 47 9.26 1.11 -12.57
N LYS A 48 9.55 1.77 -11.45
CA LYS A 48 9.12 1.36 -10.12
C LYS A 48 7.61 1.49 -9.97
N GLY A 49 6.99 0.49 -9.32
CA GLY A 49 5.60 0.58 -8.87
C GLY A 49 5.45 1.57 -7.72
N GLY A 50 4.28 2.19 -7.62
CA GLY A 50 4.00 3.14 -6.54
C GLY A 50 3.92 2.42 -5.20
N ASP A 51 4.55 2.99 -4.17
CA ASP A 51 4.41 2.50 -2.80
C ASP A 51 3.11 3.02 -2.18
N VAL A 52 2.61 2.34 -1.14
CA VAL A 52 1.48 2.85 -0.34
C VAL A 52 2.04 3.31 1.00
N VAL A 53 1.85 4.59 1.30
CA VAL A 53 2.37 5.22 2.51
C VAL A 53 1.20 5.67 3.36
N LEU A 54 1.19 5.22 4.61
CA LEU A 54 0.24 5.71 5.60
C LEU A 54 0.87 6.90 6.31
N VAL A 55 0.21 8.06 6.23
CA VAL A 55 0.68 9.30 6.86
C VAL A 55 -0.30 9.70 7.95
N ALA A 56 0.20 9.88 9.16
CA ALA A 56 -0.58 10.41 10.26
C ALA A 56 -0.80 11.91 10.07
N ASP A 57 -2.05 12.36 10.06
CA ASP A 57 -2.45 13.76 9.88
C ASP A 57 -3.37 14.17 11.04
N GLU A 58 -3.13 15.33 11.63
CA GLU A 58 -3.92 15.89 12.73
C GLU A 58 -5.31 16.36 12.27
N ASN A 59 -5.47 16.67 10.98
CA ASN A 59 -6.73 17.18 10.43
C ASN A 59 -7.77 16.08 10.17
N VAL A 60 -7.38 14.80 10.28
CA VAL A 60 -8.25 13.66 10.05
C VAL A 60 -8.72 13.11 11.39
N GLU A 61 -9.97 13.37 11.75
CA GLU A 61 -10.52 12.95 13.06
C GLU A 61 -11.18 11.56 13.04
N SER A 62 -11.54 11.02 11.86
CA SER A 62 -12.38 9.82 11.78
C SER A 62 -11.91 8.81 10.75
N LEU A 63 -12.02 7.51 11.08
CA LEU A 63 -11.77 6.41 10.14
C LEU A 63 -13.00 6.06 9.26
N VAL A 64 -14.01 6.93 9.24
CA VAL A 64 -15.26 6.67 8.52
C VAL A 64 -15.02 6.52 7.01
N GLU A 65 -14.06 7.23 6.45
CA GLU A 65 -13.71 7.17 5.03
C GLU A 65 -13.20 5.78 4.60
N PHE A 66 -12.51 5.08 5.50
CA PHE A 66 -12.01 3.72 5.26
C PHE A 66 -13.10 2.65 5.21
N ASN A 67 -14.28 2.94 5.77
CA ASN A 67 -15.42 2.03 5.66
C ASN A 67 -16.04 2.03 4.25
N PHE A 68 -15.98 3.18 3.55
CA PHE A 68 -16.48 3.31 2.19
C PHE A 68 -15.45 2.81 1.18
N ARG A 69 -14.19 3.25 1.31
CA ARG A 69 -13.10 2.83 0.42
C ARG A 69 -12.20 1.82 1.13
N LYS A 70 -12.47 0.54 0.88
CA LYS A 70 -11.71 -0.56 1.51
C LYS A 70 -10.47 -1.00 0.72
N ARG A 71 -10.33 -0.60 -0.55
CA ARG A 71 -9.20 -0.99 -1.41
C ARG A 71 -8.34 0.23 -1.75
N PHE A 72 -7.07 0.15 -1.39
CA PHE A 72 -6.03 1.13 -1.71
C PHE A 72 -4.97 0.41 -2.55
N GLU A 73 -5.04 0.62 -3.85
CA GLU A 73 -4.12 0.04 -4.81
C GLU A 73 -3.28 1.16 -5.41
N ALA A 74 -1.96 1.10 -5.20
CA ALA A 74 -1.04 2.01 -5.86
C ALA A 74 -0.88 1.65 -7.34
N LYS A 75 -0.48 2.63 -8.15
CA LYS A 75 -0.31 2.43 -9.59
C LYS A 75 0.92 1.57 -9.87
N ASN A 76 0.79 0.65 -10.83
CA ASN A 76 1.91 -0.16 -11.31
C ASN A 76 2.88 0.70 -12.14
N GLY A 77 4.16 0.39 -12.05
CA GLY A 77 5.20 1.05 -12.85
C GLY A 77 4.98 0.84 -14.34
N GLU A 78 5.38 1.81 -15.15
CA GLU A 78 5.27 1.68 -16.60
C GLU A 78 6.29 0.67 -17.14
N GLN A 79 5.93 0.01 -18.24
CA GLN A 79 6.86 -0.88 -18.95
C GLN A 79 7.98 -0.09 -19.61
N GLY A 80 9.14 -0.73 -19.78
CA GLY A 80 10.19 -0.21 -20.64
C GLY A 80 9.74 -0.17 -22.10
N TYR A 81 10.32 0.73 -22.88
CA TYR A 81 10.09 0.85 -24.31
C TYR A 81 11.40 0.62 -25.08
N GLY A 82 11.31 0.55 -26.41
CA GLY A 82 12.50 0.56 -27.27
C GLY A 82 13.24 1.90 -27.18
N LYS A 83 14.38 2.03 -27.87
CA LYS A 83 15.22 3.25 -27.83
C LYS A 83 15.83 3.55 -26.47
N LYS A 84 16.10 2.52 -25.67
CA LYS A 84 16.59 2.63 -24.27
C LYS A 84 15.69 3.55 -23.41
N MET A 85 14.39 3.56 -23.71
CA MET A 85 13.44 4.36 -22.96
C MET A 85 12.97 3.56 -21.75
N HIS A 86 13.36 4.00 -20.56
CA HIS A 86 12.93 3.40 -19.31
C HIS A 86 11.47 3.76 -19.01
N GLY A 87 10.75 2.83 -18.37
CA GLY A 87 9.40 3.06 -17.89
C GLY A 87 9.39 4.10 -16.77
N LYS A 88 8.33 4.90 -16.71
CA LYS A 88 8.13 5.91 -15.66
C LYS A 88 7.87 5.26 -14.29
N ASP A 89 8.50 5.84 -13.28
CA ASP A 89 8.21 5.54 -11.88
C ASP A 89 6.84 6.11 -11.49
N MET A 90 6.05 5.30 -10.80
CA MET A 90 4.75 5.74 -10.30
C MET A 90 4.87 6.46 -8.97
N PRO A 91 4.08 7.53 -8.77
CA PRO A 91 4.02 8.22 -7.49
C PRO A 91 3.41 7.31 -6.42
N GLU A 92 3.79 7.58 -5.18
CA GLU A 92 3.28 6.90 -4.00
C GLU A 92 1.79 7.24 -3.78
N LEU A 93 1.04 6.25 -3.28
CA LEU A 93 -0.33 6.45 -2.82
C LEU A 93 -0.30 6.78 -1.33
N VAL A 94 -0.50 8.06 -1.01
CA VAL A 94 -0.57 8.53 0.38
C VAL A 94 -1.98 8.33 0.92
N VAL A 95 -2.08 7.61 2.03
CA VAL A 95 -3.32 7.36 2.76
C VAL A 95 -3.22 8.04 4.12
N ARG A 96 -4.10 9.01 4.37
CA ARG A 96 -4.07 9.82 5.60
C ARG A 96 -4.88 9.17 6.70
N VAL A 97 -4.28 9.01 7.87
CA VAL A 97 -4.92 8.42 9.06
C VAL A 97 -4.80 9.38 10.25
N PRO A 98 -5.74 9.33 11.21
CA PRO A 98 -5.61 10.10 12.44
C PRO A 98 -4.32 9.75 13.19
N MET A 99 -3.77 10.74 13.88
CA MET A 99 -2.71 10.50 14.85
C MET A 99 -3.15 9.52 15.95
N GLY A 100 -2.26 8.59 16.32
CA GLY A 100 -2.56 7.54 17.28
C GLY A 100 -3.28 6.31 16.70
N THR A 101 -3.41 6.22 15.37
CA THR A 101 -3.85 4.99 14.70
C THR A 101 -2.80 3.90 14.86
N VAL A 102 -3.22 2.70 15.26
CA VAL A 102 -2.36 1.52 15.32
C VAL A 102 -2.73 0.58 14.18
N VAL A 103 -1.71 0.14 13.43
CA VAL A 103 -1.88 -0.72 12.25
C VAL A 103 -1.48 -2.15 12.59
N TRP A 104 -2.37 -3.07 12.26
CA TRP A 104 -2.20 -4.50 12.49
C TRP A 104 -2.23 -5.23 11.15
N GLU A 105 -1.33 -6.18 10.96
CA GLU A 105 -1.41 -7.08 9.81
C GLU A 105 -2.49 -8.14 10.08
N ILE A 106 -3.38 -8.32 9.09
CA ILE A 106 -4.41 -9.36 9.15
C ILE A 106 -3.94 -10.49 8.24
N PRO A 107 -3.82 -11.73 8.75
CA PRO A 107 -3.44 -12.86 7.93
C PRO A 107 -4.49 -13.10 6.82
N PRO A 108 -4.07 -13.51 5.61
CA PRO A 108 -4.97 -13.68 4.47
C PRO A 108 -6.10 -14.68 4.73
N ALA A 109 -5.89 -15.67 5.60
CA ALA A 109 -6.93 -16.61 6.02
C ALA A 109 -8.13 -15.96 6.75
N LEU A 110 -7.96 -14.76 7.31
CA LEU A 110 -9.01 -13.99 7.98
C LEU A 110 -9.48 -12.77 7.15
N ALA A 111 -9.03 -12.63 5.91
CA ALA A 111 -9.30 -11.46 5.08
C ALA A 111 -10.80 -11.28 4.75
N ASP A 112 -11.58 -12.35 4.67
CA ASP A 112 -13.00 -12.28 4.32
C ASP A 112 -13.95 -12.34 5.53
N VAL A 113 -13.42 -12.50 6.73
CA VAL A 113 -14.25 -12.68 7.93
C VAL A 113 -14.75 -11.34 8.44
N ASP A 114 -16.05 -11.22 8.69
CA ASP A 114 -16.65 -9.98 9.22
C ASP A 114 -16.20 -9.73 10.67
N MET A 115 -15.39 -8.68 10.88
CA MET A 115 -14.86 -8.31 12.20
C MET A 115 -15.92 -7.74 13.15
N ARG A 116 -17.17 -7.57 12.71
CA ARG A 116 -18.30 -7.29 13.61
C ARG A 116 -18.57 -8.44 14.59
N LYS A 117 -18.10 -9.66 14.29
CA LYS A 117 -18.20 -10.81 15.19
C LYS A 117 -17.08 -10.74 16.23
N ARG A 118 -17.46 -10.58 17.50
CA ARG A 118 -16.56 -10.46 18.66
C ARG A 118 -15.54 -11.61 18.75
N GLU A 119 -15.94 -12.83 18.41
CA GLU A 119 -15.10 -14.03 18.41
C GLU A 119 -13.92 -13.96 17.43
N VAL A 120 -14.11 -13.26 16.30
CA VAL A 120 -13.08 -13.09 15.26
C VAL A 120 -12.09 -12.01 15.69
N PHE A 121 -12.61 -10.94 16.29
CA PHE A 121 -11.82 -9.83 16.81
C PHE A 121 -10.85 -10.27 17.92
N GLU A 122 -11.32 -11.08 18.87
CA GLU A 122 -10.47 -11.64 19.93
C GLU A 122 -9.33 -12.52 19.37
N LYS A 123 -9.60 -13.29 18.30
CA LYS A 123 -8.58 -14.11 17.64
C LYS A 123 -7.51 -13.27 16.94
N VAL A 124 -7.90 -12.18 16.28
CA VAL A 124 -6.98 -11.24 15.62
C VAL A 124 -6.14 -10.47 16.65
N LEU A 125 -6.76 -10.05 17.76
CA LEU A 125 -6.06 -9.38 18.86
C LEU A 125 -5.10 -10.31 19.59
N ALA A 126 -5.38 -11.61 19.65
CA ALA A 126 -4.48 -12.59 20.24
C ALA A 126 -3.23 -12.82 19.39
N SER A 127 -3.33 -12.71 18.05
CA SER A 127 -2.21 -12.85 17.11
C SER A 127 -1.41 -11.55 16.92
N ARG A 128 -1.37 -10.67 17.92
CA ARG A 128 -0.69 -9.36 17.90
C ARG A 128 0.74 -9.48 17.38
N GLN A 129 0.91 -9.17 16.11
CA GLN A 129 2.17 -8.69 15.57
C GLN A 129 1.97 -7.20 15.34
N MET A 130 2.47 -6.39 16.28
CA MET A 130 2.51 -4.94 16.09
C MET A 130 3.51 -4.66 14.99
N VAL A 131 3.04 -4.11 13.87
CA VAL A 131 3.92 -3.78 12.76
C VAL A 131 4.42 -2.34 12.90
N MET A 132 3.56 -1.39 13.32
CA MET A 132 3.95 0.00 13.56
C MET A 132 3.02 0.72 14.57
N ASP A 133 3.62 1.41 15.54
CA ASP A 133 2.96 2.42 16.36
C ASP A 133 3.22 3.80 15.75
N MET A 134 2.17 4.51 15.33
CA MET A 134 2.27 5.87 14.79
C MET A 134 2.29 6.95 15.88
N LYS A 135 2.80 6.64 17.08
CA LYS A 135 2.71 7.56 18.22
C LYS A 135 3.74 8.67 18.24
N GLU A 136 4.90 8.49 17.63
CA GLU A 136 5.92 9.55 17.55
C GLU A 136 6.69 9.39 16.24
N ASN A 137 6.32 10.16 15.23
CA ASN A 137 7.24 10.64 14.19
C ASN A 137 6.60 11.86 13.53
N GLY A 138 6.46 12.90 14.34
CA GLY A 138 6.45 14.25 13.80
C GLY A 138 7.81 14.52 13.15
N GLN A 139 7.75 15.00 11.90
CA GLN A 139 8.80 15.72 11.19
C GLN A 139 10.02 14.92 10.69
N ARG A 140 10.01 14.61 9.39
CA ARG A 140 10.79 15.38 8.39
C ARG A 140 10.38 15.02 6.96
#